data_AF-A0A7J3MWQ6-F1
#
_entry.id   AF-A0A7J3MWQ6-F1
#
_cell.length_a   1.000
_cell.length_b   1.000
_cell.length_c   1.000
_cell.angle_alpha   90.00
_cell.angle_beta   90.00
_cell.angle_gamma   90.00
#
_symmetry.space_group_name_H-M   'P 1'
#
loop_
_entity.id
_entity.type
_entity.pdbx_description
1 polymer ?
#
loop_
_entity_poly.entity_id
_entity_poly.type
_entity_poly.pdbx_seq_one_letter_code
_entity_poly.pdbx_strand_id
1 'polypeptide(L)'
;RDKAGEVAVKYLDPFNYAFIMARTGARGNVLNLTQMAATLGQMTVRGERIWRGYMGRALSHFGRDDIGPLARGYVVNSFYSGLSPLEMFIHAAGGREGLVDTAVRTSQSGYMQRRLINALMDLYVEYDYTVRDSWGSIVQFVYGEDRADPSKAPHGMSVNVERIVEKVIEWKA
;
A
#
# COMPACT_ATOMS: atom_id res chain seq x y z
N ARG A 1 -8.67 15.32 -7.91
CA ARG A 1 -7.75 14.35 -8.54
C ARG A 1 -8.51 13.15 -9.10
N ASP A 2 -9.26 12.39 -8.30
CA ASP A 2 -9.84 11.12 -8.76
C ASP A 2 -10.84 11.29 -9.91
N LYS A 3 -11.66 12.35 -9.88
CA LYS A 3 -12.48 12.78 -11.03
C LYS A 3 -11.66 13.02 -12.32
N ALA A 4 -10.46 13.58 -12.20
CA ALA A 4 -9.59 13.78 -13.36
C ALA A 4 -9.04 12.43 -13.88
N GLY A 5 -8.82 11.46 -12.98
CA GLY A 5 -8.50 10.08 -13.34
C GLY A 5 -9.62 9.37 -14.07
N GLU A 6 -10.87 9.49 -13.60
CA GLU A 6 -12.06 8.93 -14.27
C GLU A 6 -12.22 9.49 -15.69
N VAL A 7 -12.04 10.81 -15.86
CA VAL A 7 -12.07 11.44 -17.18
C VAL A 7 -10.92 10.94 -18.05
N ALA A 8 -9.69 10.87 -17.52
CA ALA A 8 -8.55 10.36 -18.29
C ALA A 8 -8.75 8.91 -18.73
N VAL A 9 -9.29 8.05 -17.87
CA VAL A 9 -9.60 6.64 -18.20
C VAL A 9 -10.66 6.55 -19.30
N LYS A 10 -11.66 7.43 -19.30
CA LYS A 10 -12.75 7.41 -20.30
C LYS A 10 -12.25 7.74 -21.71
N TYR A 11 -11.26 8.62 -21.84
CA TYR A 11 -10.74 9.09 -23.13
C TYR A 11 -9.42 8.44 -23.55
N LEU A 12 -8.84 7.58 -22.72
CA LEU A 12 -7.65 6.79 -23.07
C LEU A 12 -8.07 5.50 -23.77
N ASP A 13 -7.32 5.09 -24.81
CA ASP A 13 -7.57 3.82 -25.50
C ASP A 13 -7.47 2.62 -24.51
N PRO A 14 -8.55 1.85 -24.32
CA PRO A 14 -8.54 0.67 -23.45
C PRO A 14 -7.58 -0.44 -23.89
N PHE A 15 -7.14 -0.44 -25.16
CA PHE A 15 -6.22 -1.45 -25.72
C PHE A 15 -4.77 -0.97 -25.82
N ASN A 16 -4.46 0.23 -25.30
CA ASN A 16 -3.08 0.67 -25.15
C ASN A 16 -2.35 -0.24 -24.13
N TYR A 17 -1.10 -0.61 -24.42
CA TYR A 17 -0.24 -1.40 -23.54
C TYR A 17 -0.18 -0.88 -22.09
N ALA A 18 -0.10 0.43 -21.91
CA ALA A 18 -0.08 1.03 -20.56
C ALA A 18 -1.38 0.76 -19.78
N PHE A 19 -2.52 0.83 -20.46
CA PHE A 19 -3.82 0.56 -19.86
C PHE A 19 -4.04 -0.93 -19.62
N ILE A 20 -3.64 -1.77 -20.58
CA ILE A 20 -3.66 -3.23 -20.45
C ILE A 20 -2.85 -3.65 -19.22
N MET A 21 -1.60 -3.21 -19.07
CA MET A 21 -0.75 -3.58 -17.93
C MET A 21 -1.34 -3.18 -16.57
N ALA A 22 -2.00 -2.03 -16.50
CA ALA A 22 -2.65 -1.57 -15.28
C ALA A 22 -3.94 -2.35 -14.98
N ARG A 23 -4.75 -2.67 -16.00
CA ARG A 23 -6.02 -3.40 -15.85
C ARG A 23 -5.81 -4.88 -15.57
N THR A 24 -4.80 -5.50 -16.17
CA THR A 24 -4.44 -6.91 -15.92
C THR A 24 -3.75 -7.10 -14.57
N GLY A 25 -3.36 -6.02 -13.89
CA GLY A 25 -2.64 -6.07 -12.62
C GLY A 25 -1.17 -6.46 -12.75
N ALA A 26 -0.64 -6.55 -13.98
CA ALA A 26 0.74 -6.95 -14.22
C ALA A 26 1.75 -5.91 -13.70
N ARG A 27 1.57 -4.63 -14.08
CA ARG A 27 2.40 -3.53 -13.58
C ARG A 27 1.71 -2.19 -13.80
N GLY A 28 1.51 -1.46 -12.70
CA GLY A 28 0.83 -0.17 -12.69
C GLY A 28 -0.60 -0.29 -12.17
N ASN A 29 -1.16 0.85 -11.79
CA ASN A 29 -2.53 0.98 -11.32
C ASN A 29 -3.18 2.22 -11.96
N VAL A 30 -4.49 2.36 -11.78
CA VAL A 30 -5.26 3.51 -12.31
C VAL A 30 -4.75 4.85 -11.74
N LEU A 31 -4.26 4.85 -10.50
CA LEU A 31 -3.68 6.03 -9.88
C LEU A 31 -2.42 6.52 -10.63
N ASN A 32 -1.51 5.62 -10.96
CA ASN A 32 -0.28 5.92 -11.71
C ASN A 32 -0.61 6.38 -13.13
N LEU A 33 -1.60 5.75 -13.78
CA LEU A 33 -2.10 6.23 -15.09
C LEU A 33 -2.63 7.66 -15.00
N THR A 34 -3.38 7.97 -13.95
CA THR A 34 -3.90 9.33 -13.69
C THR A 34 -2.76 10.33 -13.48
N GLN A 35 -1.69 9.95 -12.78
CA GLN A 35 -0.51 10.78 -12.56
C GLN A 35 0.30 11.00 -13.85
N MET A 36 0.38 9.98 -14.70
CA MET A 36 1.06 10.08 -16.00
C MET A 36 0.30 10.96 -16.99
N ALA A 37 -1.03 10.83 -17.06
CA ALA A 37 -1.85 11.47 -18.10
C ALA A 37 -2.57 12.75 -17.65
N ALA A 38 -3.10 12.80 -16.42
CA ALA A 38 -4.01 13.86 -15.98
C ALA A 38 -3.36 14.87 -15.02
N THR A 39 -2.98 14.44 -13.82
CA THR A 39 -2.44 15.33 -12.77
C THR A 39 -1.77 14.52 -11.66
N LEU A 40 -0.65 15.00 -11.11
CA LEU A 40 -0.03 14.35 -9.96
C LEU A 40 -0.89 14.49 -8.68
N GLY A 41 -1.49 15.66 -8.49
CA GLY A 41 -2.32 16.00 -7.34
C GLY A 41 -1.53 16.58 -6.16
N GLN A 42 -2.09 16.44 -4.97
CA GLN A 42 -1.53 17.03 -3.74
C GLN A 42 -0.30 16.26 -3.27
N MET A 43 0.81 16.98 -3.08
CA MET A 43 2.00 16.47 -2.40
C MET A 43 1.91 16.77 -0.90
N THR A 44 2.27 15.79 -0.08
CA THR A 44 2.29 15.91 1.38
C THR A 44 3.68 15.58 1.91
N VAL A 45 4.00 16.10 3.08
CA VAL A 45 5.19 15.71 3.84
C VAL A 45 4.75 15.46 5.28
N ARG A 46 4.87 14.21 5.76
CA ARG A 46 4.47 13.76 7.10
C ARG A 46 2.98 14.02 7.39
N GLY A 47 2.12 13.71 6.41
CA GLY A 47 0.67 13.84 6.53
C GLY A 47 0.11 15.27 6.38
N GLU A 48 0.96 16.29 6.35
CA GLU A 48 0.55 17.68 6.14
C GLU A 48 0.84 18.17 4.72
N ARG A 49 0.12 19.20 4.29
CA ARG A 49 0.46 19.95 3.07
C ARG A 49 1.80 20.67 3.26
N ILE A 50 2.51 20.90 2.16
CA ILE A 50 3.83 21.55 2.24
C ILE A 50 3.68 22.97 2.81
N TRP A 51 4.24 23.19 3.99
CA TRP A 51 4.29 24.49 4.66
C TRP A 51 5.69 24.94 5.04
N ARG A 52 6.62 23.98 5.18
CA ARG A 52 8.01 24.25 5.56
C ARG A 52 8.74 25.00 4.43
N GLY A 53 9.35 26.13 4.76
CA GLY A 53 10.01 27.01 3.81
C GLY A 53 10.40 28.35 4.43
N TYR A 54 10.14 29.44 3.70
CA TYR A 54 10.32 30.81 4.18
C TYR A 54 9.25 31.21 5.23
N MET A 55 9.48 32.30 5.96
CA MET A 55 8.46 32.86 6.85
C MET A 55 7.19 33.24 6.07
N GLY A 56 6.06 32.62 6.42
CA GLY A 56 4.76 32.84 5.80
C GLY A 56 4.56 32.17 4.43
N ARG A 57 5.49 31.37 3.90
CA ARG A 57 5.32 30.73 2.57
C ARG A 57 6.30 29.57 2.32
N ALA A 58 5.89 28.57 1.55
CA ALA A 58 6.76 27.45 1.20
C ALA A 58 7.91 27.86 0.25
N LEU A 59 7.62 28.63 -0.79
CA LEU A 59 8.59 29.10 -1.79
C LEU A 59 8.55 30.62 -1.93
N SER A 60 9.68 31.23 -2.32
CA SER A 60 9.84 32.68 -2.51
C SER A 60 8.99 33.27 -3.63
N HIS A 61 8.48 32.42 -4.53
CA HIS A 61 7.66 32.78 -5.68
C HIS A 61 6.17 33.00 -5.35
N PHE A 62 5.72 32.57 -4.16
CA PHE A 62 4.35 32.78 -3.71
C PHE A 62 4.24 34.02 -2.82
N GLY A 63 3.04 34.59 -2.72
CA GLY A 63 2.72 35.66 -1.78
C GLY A 63 2.95 35.22 -0.33
N ARG A 64 3.18 36.18 0.57
CA ARG A 64 3.19 35.87 2.02
C ARG A 64 1.79 35.45 2.44
N ASP A 65 1.74 34.40 3.26
CA ASP A 65 0.54 33.76 3.80
C ASP A 65 -0.44 33.22 2.75
N ASP A 66 0.05 32.94 1.55
CA ASP A 66 -0.75 32.27 0.51
C ASP A 66 -1.06 30.81 0.91
N ILE A 67 -2.35 30.49 0.94
CA ILE A 67 -2.90 29.16 1.29
C ILE A 67 -3.46 28.45 0.05
N GLY A 68 -3.23 29.01 -1.14
CA GLY A 68 -3.68 28.48 -2.41
C GLY A 68 -3.23 27.04 -2.67
N PRO A 69 -3.88 26.33 -3.61
CA PRO A 69 -3.55 24.96 -3.97
C PRO A 69 -2.07 24.80 -4.34
N LEU A 70 -1.59 25.65 -5.25
CA LEU A 70 -0.21 25.64 -5.75
C LEU A 70 0.80 25.99 -4.67
N ALA A 71 0.52 27.05 -3.89
CA ALA A 71 1.39 27.53 -2.82
C ALA A 71 1.65 26.47 -1.73
N ARG A 72 0.66 25.59 -1.52
CA ARG A 72 0.69 24.51 -0.52
C ARG A 72 0.84 23.13 -1.14
N GLY A 73 1.48 23.02 -2.30
CA GLY A 73 2.00 21.76 -2.81
C GLY A 73 1.06 20.93 -3.69
N TYR A 74 0.04 21.54 -4.31
CA TYR A 74 -0.75 20.86 -5.35
C TYR A 74 -0.05 20.97 -6.70
N VAL A 75 0.23 19.83 -7.33
CA VAL A 75 0.83 19.75 -8.66
C VAL A 75 -0.26 19.48 -9.68
N VAL A 76 -0.47 20.44 -10.58
CA VAL A 76 -1.57 20.40 -11.56
C VAL A 76 -1.15 19.57 -12.77
N ASN A 77 0.08 19.76 -13.24
CA ASN A 77 0.59 19.08 -14.41
C ASN A 77 0.77 17.57 -14.20
N SER A 78 0.70 16.82 -15.29
CA SER A 78 1.01 15.39 -15.33
C SER A 78 2.47 15.16 -15.73
N PHE A 79 2.96 13.92 -15.59
CA PHE A 79 4.29 13.59 -16.10
C PHE A 79 4.39 13.70 -17.62
N TYR A 80 3.27 13.50 -18.35
CA TYR A 80 3.22 13.67 -19.79
C TYR A 80 3.33 15.14 -20.21
N SER A 81 2.60 16.05 -19.55
CA SER A 81 2.65 17.48 -19.86
C SER A 81 3.95 18.16 -19.42
N GLY A 82 4.67 17.55 -18.48
CA GLY A 82 5.87 18.09 -17.87
C GLY A 82 5.58 19.00 -16.67
N LEU A 83 6.49 19.03 -15.71
CA LEU A 83 6.35 19.79 -14.47
C LEU A 83 7.02 21.15 -14.58
N SER A 84 6.38 22.19 -14.03
CA SER A 84 7.03 23.48 -13.83
C SER A 84 8.17 23.37 -12.79
N PRO A 85 9.13 24.31 -12.76
CA PRO A 85 10.21 24.28 -11.78
C PRO A 85 9.74 24.23 -10.32
N LEU A 86 8.63 24.93 -10.00
CA LEU A 86 8.02 24.93 -8.67
C LEU A 86 7.40 23.57 -8.34
N GLU A 87 6.65 22.99 -9.28
CA GLU A 87 6.03 21.68 -9.12
C GLU A 87 7.07 20.58 -8.99
N MET A 88 8.18 20.65 -9.73
CA MET A 88 9.28 19.69 -9.64
C MET A 88 9.93 19.73 -8.26
N PHE A 89 10.16 20.92 -7.70
CA PHE A 89 10.69 21.06 -6.34
C PHE A 89 9.75 20.48 -5.27
N ILE A 90 8.45 20.80 -5.40
CA ILE A 90 7.39 20.31 -4.51
C ILE A 90 7.26 18.78 -4.60
N HIS A 91 7.34 18.22 -5.81
CA HIS A 91 7.32 16.78 -6.05
C HIS A 91 8.54 16.08 -5.42
N ALA A 92 9.72 16.66 -5.57
CA ALA A 92 10.94 16.14 -4.95
C ALA A 92 10.86 16.17 -3.41
N ALA A 93 10.26 17.20 -2.82
CA ALA A 93 10.04 17.28 -1.38
C ALA A 93 9.11 16.16 -0.87
N GLY A 94 8.00 15.88 -1.57
CA GLY A 94 7.12 14.76 -1.26
C GLY A 94 7.80 13.39 -1.44
N GLY A 95 8.60 13.22 -2.49
CA GLY A 95 9.34 11.98 -2.76
C GLY A 95 10.32 11.57 -1.66
N ARG A 96 10.88 12.54 -0.91
CA ARG A 96 11.77 12.25 0.23
C ARG A 96 11.06 11.53 1.38
N GLU A 97 9.77 11.76 1.59
CA GLU A 97 9.01 11.07 2.63
C GLU A 97 9.03 9.55 2.41
N GLY A 98 8.74 9.11 1.18
CA GLY A 98 8.74 7.68 0.84
C GLY A 98 10.12 7.02 1.04
N LEU A 99 11.20 7.70 0.66
CA LEU A 99 12.56 7.19 0.83
C LEU A 99 12.94 7.04 2.30
N VAL A 100 12.65 8.06 3.11
CA VAL A 100 12.98 8.06 4.54
C VAL A 100 12.12 7.06 5.30
N ASP A 101 10.82 7.03 5.06
CA ASP A 101 9.90 6.12 5.79
C ASP A 101 10.22 4.65 5.51
N THR A 102 10.49 4.31 4.24
CA THR A 102 10.90 2.96 3.86
C THR A 102 12.22 2.55 4.54
N ALA A 103 13.20 3.45 4.61
CA ALA A 103 14.47 3.18 5.27
C ALA A 103 14.32 2.96 6.78
N VAL A 104 13.48 3.76 7.45
CA VAL A 104 13.30 3.70 8.92
C VAL A 104 12.52 2.46 9.34
N ARG A 105 11.46 2.10 8.61
CA ARG A 105 10.55 0.99 9.00
C ARG A 105 11.24 -0.36 9.15
N THR A 106 12.25 -0.63 8.32
CA THR A 106 13.01 -1.90 8.34
C THR A 106 13.60 -2.21 9.71
N SER A 107 14.13 -1.20 10.41
CA SER A 107 14.78 -1.40 11.71
C SER A 107 13.79 -1.84 12.79
N GLN A 108 12.61 -1.19 12.85
CA GLN A 108 11.58 -1.49 13.83
C GLN A 108 10.90 -2.83 13.54
N SER A 109 10.56 -3.11 12.28
CA SER A 109 9.93 -4.37 11.89
C SER A 109 10.85 -5.56 12.17
N GLY A 110 12.13 -5.45 11.82
CA GLY A 110 13.12 -6.51 12.05
C GLY A 110 13.37 -6.75 13.54
N TYR A 111 13.46 -5.69 14.36
CA TYR A 111 13.63 -5.84 15.80
C TYR A 111 12.40 -6.47 16.47
N MET A 112 11.20 -6.03 16.11
CA MET A 112 9.96 -6.64 16.59
C MET A 112 9.88 -8.12 16.23
N GLN A 113 10.17 -8.45 14.97
CA GLN A 113 10.21 -9.84 14.50
C GLN A 113 11.22 -10.68 15.30
N ARG A 114 12.45 -10.19 15.49
CA ARG A 114 13.47 -10.91 16.27
C ARG A 114 13.03 -11.18 17.71
N ARG A 115 12.39 -10.20 18.36
CA ARG A 115 11.86 -10.38 19.72
C ARG A 115 10.79 -11.45 19.79
N LEU A 116 9.86 -11.46 18.84
CA LEU A 116 8.78 -12.45 18.79
C LEU A 116 9.30 -13.84 18.44
N ILE A 117 10.24 -13.96 17.49
CA ILE A 117 10.86 -15.24 17.14
C ILE A 117 11.53 -15.86 18.37
N ASN A 118 12.37 -15.11 19.07
CA ASN A 118 13.06 -15.62 20.25
C ASN A 118 12.12 -15.95 21.42
N ALA A 119 10.91 -15.36 21.46
CA ALA A 119 9.93 -15.64 22.50
C ALA A 119 9.05 -16.86 22.18
N LEU A 120 8.87 -17.21 20.90
CA LEU A 120 7.92 -18.23 20.46
C LEU A 120 8.62 -19.46 19.84
N MET A 121 9.95 -19.46 19.73
CA MET A 121 10.70 -20.54 19.05
C MET A 121 10.60 -21.91 19.73
N ASP A 122 10.30 -21.93 21.02
CA ASP A 122 10.21 -23.17 21.82
C ASP A 122 8.81 -23.81 21.75
N LEU A 123 7.84 -23.14 21.12
CA LEU A 123 6.48 -23.66 20.98
C LEU A 123 6.41 -24.73 19.88
N TYR A 124 5.79 -25.85 20.21
CA TYR A 124 5.55 -26.95 19.26
C TYR A 124 4.16 -27.57 19.44
N VAL A 125 3.70 -28.27 18.39
CA VAL A 125 2.41 -28.98 18.40
C VAL A 125 2.66 -30.45 18.71
N GLU A 126 2.06 -30.94 19.78
CA GLU A 126 2.15 -32.35 20.19
C GLU A 126 1.11 -33.21 19.43
N TYR A 127 1.26 -34.55 19.46
CA TYR A 127 0.34 -35.47 18.76
C TYR A 127 -1.15 -35.36 19.16
N ASP A 128 -1.43 -34.80 20.33
CA ASP A 128 -2.80 -34.54 20.82
C ASP A 128 -3.38 -33.20 20.32
N TYR A 129 -2.67 -32.49 19.41
CA TYR A 129 -3.00 -31.17 18.88
C TYR A 129 -2.98 -30.03 19.91
N THR A 130 -2.35 -30.24 21.07
CA THR A 130 -2.05 -29.16 22.02
C THR A 130 -0.77 -28.44 21.59
N VAL A 131 -0.73 -27.12 21.82
CA VAL A 131 0.51 -26.33 21.68
C VAL A 131 1.16 -26.26 23.04
N ARG A 132 2.40 -26.73 23.12
CA ARG A 132 3.19 -26.80 24.35
C ARG A 132 4.49 -26.04 24.20
N ASP A 133 4.98 -25.56 25.33
CA ASP A 133 6.32 -25.01 25.47
C ASP A 133 7.34 -26.14 25.76
N SER A 134 8.63 -25.85 25.63
CA SER A 134 9.74 -26.77 25.90
C SER A 134 9.73 -27.37 27.32
N TRP A 135 9.15 -26.67 28.29
CA TRP A 135 8.98 -27.15 29.68
C TRP A 135 7.74 -28.05 29.88
N GLY A 136 6.95 -28.32 28.83
CA GLY A 136 5.74 -29.14 28.89
C GLY A 136 4.49 -28.39 29.36
N SER A 137 4.57 -27.07 29.56
CA SER A 137 3.41 -26.22 29.86
C SER A 137 2.50 -26.10 28.64
N ILE A 138 1.19 -26.29 28.82
CA ILE A 138 0.19 -26.14 27.76
C ILE A 138 -0.10 -24.65 27.55
N VAL A 139 0.17 -24.16 26.34
CA VAL A 139 -0.12 -22.78 25.91
C VAL A 139 -1.48 -22.69 25.23
N GLN A 140 -1.82 -23.67 24.38
CA GLN A 140 -3.12 -23.77 23.72
C GLN A 140 -3.63 -25.22 23.75
N PHE A 141 -4.88 -25.42 24.17
CA PHE A 141 -5.48 -26.76 24.25
C PHE A 141 -5.79 -27.36 22.86
N VAL A 142 -6.06 -26.51 21.88
CA VAL A 142 -6.32 -26.91 20.49
C VAL A 142 -5.59 -25.93 19.58
N TYR A 143 -4.62 -26.38 18.80
CA TYR A 143 -3.89 -25.55 17.84
C TYR A 143 -4.85 -24.77 16.94
N GLY A 144 -4.71 -23.44 16.91
CA GLY A 144 -5.52 -22.58 16.05
C GLY A 144 -7.03 -22.60 16.31
N GLU A 145 -7.47 -23.19 17.43
CA GLU A 145 -8.88 -23.48 17.78
C GLU A 145 -9.58 -24.51 16.86
N ASP A 146 -9.15 -24.66 15.60
CA ASP A 146 -9.76 -25.52 14.58
C ASP A 146 -8.82 -26.60 14.03
N ARG A 147 -7.57 -26.65 14.50
CA ARG A 147 -6.49 -27.56 14.05
C ARG A 147 -6.08 -27.36 12.58
N ALA A 148 -6.54 -26.29 11.93
CA ALA A 148 -6.23 -26.04 10.54
C ALA A 148 -4.87 -25.34 10.43
N ASP A 149 -3.95 -25.98 9.72
CA ASP A 149 -2.69 -25.36 9.32
C ASP A 149 -2.96 -24.27 8.27
N PRO A 150 -2.65 -22.99 8.53
CA PRO A 150 -2.92 -21.89 7.60
C PRO A 150 -2.28 -22.07 6.21
N SER A 151 -1.19 -22.86 6.11
CA SER A 151 -0.53 -23.14 4.83
C SER A 151 -1.32 -24.14 3.96
N LYS A 152 -2.15 -24.98 4.58
CA LYS A 152 -3.00 -26.00 3.93
C LYS A 152 -4.46 -25.55 3.83
N ALA A 153 -4.88 -24.65 4.72
CA ALA A 153 -6.22 -24.11 4.77
C ALA A 153 -6.52 -23.21 3.56
N PRO A 154 -7.66 -23.37 2.88
CA PRO A 154 -8.08 -22.46 1.81
C PRO A 154 -8.38 -21.06 2.35
N HIS A 155 -7.42 -20.14 2.20
CA HIS A 155 -7.55 -18.73 2.62
C HIS A 155 -7.95 -18.55 4.09
N GLY A 156 -7.41 -19.39 4.99
CA GLY A 156 -7.66 -19.31 6.43
C GLY A 156 -8.99 -19.91 6.90
N MET A 157 -9.78 -20.51 6.00
CA MET A 157 -10.93 -21.33 6.38
C MET A 157 -10.49 -22.77 6.62
N SER A 158 -10.99 -23.43 7.68
CA SER A 158 -10.71 -24.85 7.95
C SER A 158 -11.21 -25.74 6.81
N VAL A 159 -12.41 -25.45 6.28
CA VAL A 159 -13.00 -26.12 5.12
C VAL A 159 -13.76 -25.11 4.27
N ASN A 160 -13.42 -25.00 2.98
CA ASN A 160 -14.19 -24.19 2.02
C ASN A 160 -15.26 -25.07 1.35
N VAL A 161 -16.47 -25.07 1.92
CA VAL A 161 -17.60 -25.88 1.44
C VAL A 161 -18.02 -25.50 0.03
N GLU A 162 -18.08 -24.21 -0.29
CA GLU A 162 -18.50 -23.73 -1.61
C GLU A 162 -17.59 -24.24 -2.72
N ARG A 163 -16.27 -24.19 -2.50
CA ARG A 163 -15.28 -24.70 -3.45
C ARG A 163 -15.36 -26.22 -3.61
N ILE A 164 -15.66 -26.94 -2.53
CA ILE A 164 -15.85 -28.40 -2.60
C ILE A 164 -17.12 -28.72 -3.39
N VAL A 165 -18.22 -28.03 -3.11
CA VAL A 165 -19.49 -28.18 -3.84
C VAL A 165 -19.29 -27.85 -5.32
N GLU A 166 -18.59 -26.77 -5.65
CA GLU A 166 -18.27 -26.40 -7.04
C GLU A 166 -17.44 -27.48 -7.74
N LYS A 167 -16.41 -28.02 -7.07
CA LYS A 167 -15.54 -29.08 -7.62
C LYS A 167 -16.26 -30.42 -7.79
N VAL A 168 -17.22 -30.75 -6.92
CA VAL A 168 -17.92 -32.04 -6.94
C VAL A 168 -19.13 -32.00 -7.87
N ILE A 169 -19.86 -30.88 -7.90
CA ILE A 169 -21.09 -30.78 -8.67
C ILE A 169 -20.79 -30.40 -10.13
N GLU A 170 -19.69 -29.68 -10.43
CA GLU A 170 -19.21 -29.21 -11.77
C GLU A 170 -20.28 -28.56 -12.71
N TRP A 171 -21.54 -28.53 -12.31
CA TRP A 171 -22.68 -27.97 -13.02
C TRP A 171 -23.05 -26.62 -12.42
N LYS A 172 -22.17 -25.64 -12.64
CA LYS A 172 -22.60 -24.24 -12.73
C LYS A 172 -22.38 -23.82 -14.18
N ALA A 173 -23.46 -23.82 -14.95
CA ALA A 173 -23.58 -23.08 -16.20
C ALA A 173 -23.56 -21.57 -15.91
#